data_AF-A0A1Q7D420-F1
#
_entry.id   AF-A0A1Q7D420-F1
#
_cell.length_a   1.000
_cell.length_b   1.000
_cell.length_c   1.000
_cell.angle_alpha   90.00
_cell.angle_beta   90.00
_cell.angle_gamma   90.00
#
_symmetry.space_group_name_H-M   'P 1'
#
loop_
_entity.id
_entity.type
_entity.pdbx_description
1 polymer ?
#
loop_
_entity_poly.entity_id
_entity_poly.type
_entity_poly.pdbx_seq_one_letter_code
_entity_poly.pdbx_strand_id
1 'polypeptide(L)'
;MRLQSLLERMLPGCRLSVVHDARLVLAAAGLDAGTALIAGTGSVAYGRSADGREAQRGGWGWMVGDDGGGAWITREAAREVMSRTDAGRPQGPLAEALLRAGGASDPRQLVANLHAMHEPMQWAALASAVFATAGADPGSTEIVWRAAAALSGLVGEVQASLGLDGPVVLAGGLLLHQPLLETAVREMTNAPCVRLEQPPVEGALRLAEEALRE
;
A
#
# COMPACT_ATOMS: atom_id res chain seq x y z
N MET A 1 13.94 -19.35 0.10
CA MET A 1 14.79 -20.53 -0.20
C MET A 1 14.65 -21.06 -1.62
N ARG A 2 13.44 -21.40 -2.13
CA ARG A 2 13.30 -22.05 -3.45
C ARG A 2 13.77 -21.21 -4.65
N LEU A 3 13.57 -19.90 -4.62
CA LEU A 3 14.02 -18.98 -5.68
C LEU A 3 15.54 -18.82 -5.69
N GLN A 4 16.15 -18.53 -4.54
CA GLN A 4 17.60 -18.33 -4.44
C GLN A 4 18.38 -19.56 -4.94
N SER A 5 18.03 -20.75 -4.46
CA SER A 5 18.71 -21.99 -4.89
C SER A 5 18.51 -22.29 -6.39
N LEU A 6 17.40 -21.84 -6.98
CA LEU A 6 17.18 -21.95 -8.42
C LEU A 6 18.08 -20.98 -9.18
N LEU A 7 18.19 -19.73 -8.72
CA LEU A 7 19.07 -18.71 -9.31
C LEU A 7 20.55 -19.11 -9.21
N GLU A 8 21.00 -19.63 -8.06
CA GLU A 8 22.38 -20.10 -7.85
C GLU A 8 22.78 -21.20 -8.84
N ARG A 9 21.85 -22.09 -9.19
CA ARG A 9 22.07 -23.12 -10.21
C ARG A 9 22.12 -22.56 -11.63
N MET A 10 21.34 -21.52 -11.91
CA MET A 10 21.23 -20.92 -13.25
C MET A 10 22.33 -19.90 -13.54
N LEU A 11 22.91 -19.30 -12.51
CA LEU A 11 23.92 -18.24 -12.60
C LEU A 11 25.20 -18.64 -11.83
N PRO A 12 25.90 -19.72 -12.24
CA PRO A 12 27.08 -20.19 -11.56
C PRO A 12 28.20 -19.13 -11.60
N GLY A 13 28.84 -18.90 -10.45
CA GLY A 13 29.93 -17.93 -10.30
C GLY A 13 29.49 -16.49 -10.04
N CYS A 14 28.17 -16.20 -10.00
CA CYS A 14 27.65 -14.90 -9.59
C CYS A 14 27.46 -14.82 -8.07
N ARG A 15 27.74 -13.65 -7.48
CA ARG A 15 27.31 -13.33 -6.10
C ARG A 15 25.82 -13.00 -6.14
N LEU A 16 25.01 -13.72 -5.37
CA LEU A 16 23.54 -13.62 -5.40
C LEU A 16 23.01 -13.24 -4.02
N SER A 17 22.04 -12.33 -4.01
CA SER A 17 21.26 -11.96 -2.84
C SER A 17 19.79 -11.82 -3.24
N VAL A 18 18.89 -12.45 -2.49
CA VAL A 18 17.44 -12.33 -2.68
C VAL A 18 16.88 -11.57 -1.50
N VAL A 19 16.34 -10.40 -1.77
CA VAL A 19 15.78 -9.49 -0.77
C VAL A 19 14.29 -9.27 -1.01
N HIS A 20 13.57 -8.80 0.01
CA HIS A 20 12.19 -8.36 -0.14
C HIS A 20 12.13 -7.10 -1.03
N ASP A 21 11.09 -6.97 -1.86
CA ASP A 21 10.89 -5.80 -2.72
C ASP A 21 10.85 -4.47 -1.93
N ALA A 22 10.26 -4.49 -0.73
CA ALA A 22 10.19 -3.36 0.17
C ALA A 22 11.57 -2.88 0.67
N ARG A 23 12.58 -3.76 0.71
CA ARG A 23 13.96 -3.37 1.01
C ARG A 23 14.56 -2.51 -0.11
N LEU A 24 14.12 -2.73 -1.35
CA LEU A 24 14.57 -1.94 -2.49
C LEU A 24 14.14 -0.47 -2.38
N VAL A 25 13.00 -0.19 -1.72
CA VAL A 25 12.50 1.17 -1.54
C VAL A 25 13.43 2.01 -0.67
N LEU A 26 13.90 1.47 0.46
CA LEU A 26 14.87 2.17 1.32
C LEU A 26 16.19 2.41 0.58
N ALA A 27 16.72 1.38 -0.09
CA ALA A 27 17.98 1.50 -0.83
C ALA A 27 17.86 2.50 -2.00
N ALA A 28 16.75 2.50 -2.74
CA ALA A 28 16.49 3.45 -3.82
C ALA A 28 16.41 4.90 -3.29
N ALA A 29 15.92 5.10 -2.07
CA ALA A 29 15.95 6.39 -1.38
C ALA A 29 17.35 6.78 -0.84
N GLY A 30 18.33 5.88 -0.90
CA GLY A 30 19.69 6.11 -0.42
C GLY A 30 19.84 5.97 1.08
N LEU A 31 19.00 5.13 1.67
CA LEU A 31 18.95 4.92 3.10
C LEU A 31 19.29 3.46 3.43
N ASP A 32 20.26 3.30 4.32
CA ASP A 32 20.62 1.99 4.87
C ASP A 32 19.73 1.59 6.06
N ALA A 33 19.11 2.59 6.71
CA ALA A 33 18.20 2.41 7.83
C ALA A 33 17.03 3.41 7.73
N GLY A 34 15.86 2.98 8.21
CA GLY A 34 14.62 3.75 8.14
C GLY A 34 13.41 2.84 7.96
N THR A 35 12.28 3.44 7.63
CA THR A 35 11.04 2.72 7.31
C THR A 35 10.58 3.06 5.89
N ALA A 36 10.16 2.08 5.10
CA ALA A 36 9.46 2.26 3.85
C ALA A 36 7.98 1.92 4.05
N LEU A 37 7.10 2.82 3.64
CA LEU A 37 5.65 2.60 3.56
C LEU A 37 5.24 2.56 2.09
N ILE A 38 4.71 1.43 1.66
CA ILE A 38 4.29 1.21 0.29
C ILE A 38 2.78 1.01 0.27
N ALA A 39 2.05 1.86 -0.46
CA ALA A 39 0.63 1.61 -0.74
C ALA A 39 0.32 1.77 -2.24
N GLY A 40 -0.21 0.70 -2.82
CA GLY A 40 -0.64 0.58 -4.20
C GLY A 40 -1.92 -0.25 -4.25
N THR A 41 -1.89 -1.35 -4.99
CA THR A 41 -2.96 -2.35 -4.96
C THR A 41 -3.19 -2.90 -3.55
N GLY A 42 -2.09 -3.26 -2.87
CA GLY A 42 -2.04 -3.61 -1.46
C GLY A 42 -1.22 -2.61 -0.65
N SER A 43 -0.84 -2.97 0.58
CA SER A 43 -0.04 -2.12 1.46
C SER A 43 0.93 -2.94 2.32
N VAL A 44 2.11 -2.35 2.58
CA VAL A 44 3.13 -2.93 3.45
C VAL A 44 4.02 -1.83 4.03
N ALA A 45 4.42 -1.99 5.29
CA ALA A 45 5.51 -1.24 5.89
C ALA A 45 6.70 -2.18 6.15
N TYR A 46 7.89 -1.72 5.81
CA TYR A 46 9.15 -2.43 6.02
C TYR A 46 10.14 -1.50 6.72
N GLY A 47 10.91 -2.01 7.66
CA GLY A 47 11.94 -1.24 8.34
C GLY A 47 13.23 -2.01 8.44
N ARG A 48 14.32 -1.24 8.48
CA ARG A 48 15.67 -1.73 8.73
C ARG A 48 16.37 -0.77 9.70
N SER A 49 16.99 -1.30 10.74
CA SER A 49 17.81 -0.52 11.67
C SER A 49 19.29 -0.55 11.28
N ALA A 50 20.07 0.38 11.83
CA ALA A 50 21.49 0.53 11.53
C ALA A 50 22.33 -0.70 11.93
N ASP A 51 21.86 -1.49 12.90
CA ASP A 51 22.46 -2.76 13.31
C ASP A 51 22.01 -3.96 12.43
N GLY A 52 21.24 -3.70 11.37
CA GLY A 52 20.82 -4.69 10.39
C GLY A 52 19.57 -5.50 10.76
N ARG A 53 18.88 -5.22 11.88
CA ARG A 53 17.58 -5.85 12.16
C ARG A 53 16.53 -5.34 11.17
N GLU A 54 15.63 -6.23 10.77
CA GLU A 54 14.58 -5.94 9.80
C GLU A 54 13.21 -6.33 10.38
N ALA A 55 12.16 -5.60 9.99
CA ALA A 55 10.78 -5.91 10.35
C ALA A 55 9.83 -5.53 9.23
N GLN A 56 8.73 -6.28 9.09
CA GLN A 56 7.67 -6.02 8.14
C GLN A 56 6.30 -6.11 8.82
N ARG A 57 5.37 -5.25 8.40
CA ARG A 57 3.95 -5.27 8.78
C ARG A 57 3.10 -5.06 7.53
N GLY A 58 1.96 -5.74 7.46
CA GLY A 58 1.16 -5.80 6.23
C GLY A 58 1.75 -6.73 5.18
N GLY A 59 1.26 -6.63 3.94
CA GLY A 59 1.65 -7.52 2.85
C GLY A 59 1.11 -8.95 2.97
N TRP A 60 0.02 -9.14 3.72
CA TRP A 60 -0.65 -10.44 3.87
C TRP A 60 -1.53 -10.80 2.67
N GLY A 61 -1.70 -9.85 1.74
CA GLY A 61 -2.49 -10.03 0.54
C GLY A 61 -3.90 -9.45 0.67
N TRP A 62 -4.37 -8.94 -0.46
CA TRP A 62 -5.56 -8.10 -0.57
C TRP A 62 -6.87 -8.72 -0.08
N MET A 63 -6.98 -10.04 -0.03
CA MET A 63 -8.24 -10.72 0.33
C MET A 63 -8.58 -10.56 1.81
N VAL A 64 -7.56 -10.66 2.68
CA VAL A 64 -7.74 -10.63 4.15
C VAL A 64 -7.06 -9.41 4.77
N GLY A 65 -5.93 -8.96 4.22
CA GLY A 65 -5.17 -7.82 4.74
C GLY A 65 -5.07 -6.69 3.73
N ASP A 66 -3.86 -6.12 3.67
CA ASP A 66 -3.49 -4.95 2.88
C ASP A 66 -4.34 -3.71 3.19
N ASP A 67 -4.60 -3.50 4.47
CA ASP A 67 -5.38 -2.37 4.97
C ASP A 67 -4.79 -1.03 4.54
N GLY A 68 -5.66 -0.13 4.07
CA GLY A 68 -5.27 1.15 3.46
C GLY A 68 -4.75 1.06 2.02
N GLY A 69 -4.55 -0.14 1.47
CA GLY A 69 -4.30 -0.35 0.04
C GLY A 69 -5.55 -0.12 -0.82
N GLY A 70 -5.36 -0.06 -2.14
CA GLY A 70 -6.45 0.26 -3.08
C GLY A 70 -7.57 -0.78 -3.06
N ALA A 71 -7.22 -2.06 -2.99
CA ALA A 71 -8.23 -3.13 -2.90
C ALA A 71 -9.04 -3.04 -1.59
N TRP A 72 -8.39 -2.67 -0.48
CA TRP A 72 -9.06 -2.44 0.80
C TRP A 72 -10.01 -1.23 0.73
N ILE A 73 -9.57 -0.11 0.15
CA ILE A 73 -10.41 1.09 -0.03
C ILE A 73 -11.69 0.76 -0.81
N THR A 74 -11.55 0.02 -1.92
CA THR A 74 -12.71 -0.43 -2.71
C THR A 74 -13.63 -1.35 -1.90
N ARG A 75 -13.07 -2.27 -1.10
CA ARG A 75 -13.85 -3.16 -0.23
C ARG A 75 -14.66 -2.38 0.80
N GLU A 76 -14.04 -1.40 1.45
CA GLU A 76 -14.74 -0.55 2.43
C GLU A 76 -15.80 0.32 1.77
N ALA A 77 -15.53 0.85 0.57
CA ALA A 77 -16.52 1.59 -0.20
C ALA A 77 -17.73 0.72 -0.57
N ALA A 78 -17.50 -0.50 -1.04
CA ALA A 78 -18.58 -1.44 -1.34
C ALA A 78 -19.40 -1.78 -0.08
N ARG A 79 -18.74 -1.99 1.07
CA ARG A 79 -19.41 -2.22 2.36
C ARG A 79 -20.28 -1.04 2.79
N GLU A 80 -19.79 0.19 2.62
CA GLU A 80 -20.56 1.40 2.94
C GLU A 80 -21.79 1.55 2.03
N VAL A 81 -21.66 1.29 0.73
CA VAL A 81 -22.80 1.26 -0.21
C VAL A 81 -23.84 0.24 0.24
N MET A 82 -23.43 -0.99 0.58
CA MET A 82 -24.36 -2.02 1.07
C MET A 82 -25.03 -1.61 2.39
N SER A 83 -24.25 -1.06 3.33
CA SER A 83 -24.75 -0.56 4.61
C SER A 83 -25.79 0.55 4.45
N ARG A 84 -25.63 1.43 3.45
CA ARG A 84 -26.65 2.43 3.10
C ARG A 84 -27.90 1.78 2.52
N THR A 85 -27.73 0.79 1.64
CA THR A 85 -28.84 0.05 1.03
C THR A 85 -29.69 -0.66 2.07
N ASP A 86 -29.06 -1.42 2.97
CA ASP A 86 -29.75 -2.19 4.01
C ASP A 86 -30.48 -1.28 5.00
N ALA A 87 -29.89 -0.12 5.31
CA ALA A 87 -30.49 0.88 6.19
C ALA A 87 -31.53 1.78 5.51
N GLY A 88 -31.78 1.62 4.20
CA GLY A 88 -32.67 2.50 3.43
C GLY A 88 -32.19 3.96 3.35
N ARG A 89 -30.89 4.20 3.53
CA ARG A 89 -30.29 5.54 3.49
C ARG A 89 -30.04 5.99 2.04
N PRO A 90 -30.03 7.30 1.76
CA PRO A 90 -29.60 7.83 0.47
C PRO A 90 -28.22 7.32 0.08
N GLN A 91 -28.08 6.91 -1.19
CA GLN A 91 -26.85 6.28 -1.70
C GLN A 91 -25.70 7.29 -1.85
N GLY A 92 -25.99 8.52 -2.28
CA GLY A 92 -25.04 9.63 -2.32
C GLY A 92 -23.93 9.49 -3.38
N PRO A 93 -23.05 10.51 -3.48
CA PRO A 93 -22.01 10.57 -4.52
C PRO A 93 -21.07 9.37 -4.54
N LEU A 94 -20.71 8.80 -3.37
CA LEU A 94 -19.85 7.63 -3.29
C LEU A 94 -20.44 6.44 -4.05
N ALA A 95 -21.70 6.11 -3.78
CA ALA A 95 -22.36 4.98 -4.41
C ALA A 95 -22.48 5.17 -5.92
N GLU A 96 -22.88 6.36 -6.37
CA GLU A 96 -22.98 6.66 -7.79
C GLU A 96 -21.63 6.54 -8.52
N ALA A 97 -20.55 7.03 -7.92
CA ALA A 97 -19.21 6.92 -8.49
C ALA A 97 -18.73 5.46 -8.54
N LEU A 98 -18.97 4.70 -7.47
CA LEU A 98 -18.56 3.31 -7.38
C LEU A 98 -19.36 2.41 -8.34
N LEU A 99 -20.67 2.64 -8.48
CA LEU A 99 -21.53 1.96 -9.46
C LEU A 99 -21.04 2.20 -10.89
N ARG A 100 -20.75 3.46 -11.25
CA ARG A 100 -20.19 3.79 -12.57
C ARG A 100 -18.84 3.10 -12.80
N ALA A 101 -17.92 3.18 -11.83
CA ALA A 101 -16.59 2.57 -11.93
C ALA A 101 -16.64 1.04 -12.01
N GLY A 102 -17.58 0.42 -11.30
CA GLY A 102 -17.82 -1.02 -11.30
C GLY A 102 -18.72 -1.52 -12.44
N GLY A 103 -19.18 -0.65 -13.34
CA GLY A 103 -20.06 -1.01 -14.46
C GLY A 103 -21.40 -1.59 -14.01
N ALA A 104 -21.98 -1.06 -12.94
CA ALA A 104 -23.19 -1.57 -12.31
C ALA A 104 -24.33 -0.53 -12.31
N SER A 105 -25.57 -1.00 -12.46
CA SER A 105 -26.79 -0.19 -12.38
C SER A 105 -27.29 0.00 -10.96
N ASP A 106 -26.95 -0.92 -10.06
CA ASP A 106 -27.44 -0.97 -8.68
C ASP A 106 -26.47 -1.72 -7.76
N PRO A 107 -26.63 -1.60 -6.42
CA PRO A 107 -25.75 -2.23 -5.43
C PRO A 107 -25.62 -3.76 -5.57
N ARG A 108 -26.68 -4.48 -5.99
CA ARG A 108 -26.60 -5.94 -6.13
C ARG A 108 -25.77 -6.33 -7.34
N GLN A 109 -25.96 -5.62 -8.46
CA GLN A 109 -25.13 -5.81 -9.65
C GLN A 109 -23.66 -5.46 -9.37
N LEU A 110 -23.39 -4.44 -8.56
CA LEU A 110 -22.02 -4.10 -8.14
C LEU A 110 -21.35 -5.26 -7.42
N VAL A 111 -22.02 -5.88 -6.45
CA VAL A 111 -21.49 -7.03 -5.72
C VAL A 111 -21.21 -8.20 -6.66
N ALA A 112 -22.13 -8.50 -7.59
CA ALA A 112 -21.91 -9.55 -8.59
C ALA A 112 -20.68 -9.27 -9.47
N ASN A 113 -20.51 -8.03 -9.93
CA ASN A 113 -19.37 -7.62 -10.75
C ASN A 113 -18.05 -7.71 -9.96
N LEU A 114 -18.04 -7.28 -8.69
CA LEU A 114 -16.88 -7.37 -7.81
C LEU A 114 -16.47 -8.83 -7.56
N HIS A 115 -17.43 -9.75 -7.38
CA HIS A 115 -17.15 -11.18 -7.25
C HIS A 115 -16.53 -11.80 -8.51
N ALA A 116 -16.82 -11.25 -9.69
CA ALA A 116 -16.22 -11.70 -10.94
C ALA A 116 -14.79 -11.18 -11.16
N MET A 117 -14.32 -10.24 -10.34
CA MET A 117 -12.95 -9.72 -10.38
C MET A 117 -12.03 -10.60 -9.53
N HIS A 118 -11.15 -11.34 -10.19
CA HIS A 118 -10.22 -12.27 -9.54
C HIS A 118 -8.84 -11.64 -9.30
N GLU A 119 -8.53 -10.52 -9.96
CA GLU A 119 -7.24 -9.85 -9.83
C GLU A 119 -7.33 -8.65 -8.89
N PRO A 120 -6.39 -8.49 -7.94
CA PRO A 120 -6.44 -7.41 -6.95
C PRO A 120 -6.36 -6.02 -7.58
N MET A 121 -5.68 -5.90 -8.72
CA MET A 121 -5.61 -4.64 -9.47
C MET A 121 -6.97 -4.18 -9.99
N GLN A 122 -7.86 -5.11 -10.33
CA GLN A 122 -9.22 -4.76 -10.77
C GLN A 122 -9.96 -4.07 -9.62
N TRP A 123 -9.87 -4.61 -8.40
CA TRP A 123 -10.43 -3.98 -7.21
C TRP A 123 -9.78 -2.62 -6.93
N ALA A 124 -8.45 -2.54 -6.94
CA ALA A 124 -7.74 -1.31 -6.63
C ALA A 124 -8.02 -0.16 -7.61
N ALA A 125 -8.34 -0.46 -8.87
CA ALA A 125 -8.71 0.56 -9.85
C ALA A 125 -9.97 1.36 -9.44
N LEU A 126 -10.90 0.72 -8.74
CA LEU A 126 -12.15 1.35 -8.27
C LEU A 126 -11.93 2.31 -7.09
N ALA A 127 -10.78 2.26 -6.41
CA ALA A 127 -10.47 3.14 -5.28
C ALA A 127 -10.52 4.62 -5.67
N SER A 128 -10.24 4.93 -6.94
CA SER A 128 -10.35 6.29 -7.50
C SER A 128 -11.72 6.93 -7.30
N ALA A 129 -12.81 6.13 -7.27
CA ALA A 129 -14.16 6.61 -7.01
C ALA A 129 -14.31 7.21 -5.60
N VAL A 130 -13.60 6.64 -4.62
CA VAL A 130 -13.59 7.13 -3.23
C VAL A 130 -12.89 8.48 -3.16
N PHE A 131 -11.68 8.59 -3.72
CA PHE A 131 -10.93 9.85 -3.72
C PHE A 131 -11.65 10.96 -4.48
N ALA A 132 -12.27 10.64 -5.62
CA ALA A 132 -13.04 11.60 -6.41
C ALA A 132 -14.25 12.18 -5.66
N THR A 133 -14.73 11.49 -4.64
CA THR A 133 -15.94 11.89 -3.87
C THR A 133 -15.63 12.29 -2.43
N ALA A 134 -14.37 12.25 -1.98
CA ALA A 134 -13.97 12.54 -0.60
C ALA A 134 -14.30 13.97 -0.12
N GLY A 135 -14.50 14.92 -1.04
CA GLY A 135 -14.94 16.29 -0.71
C GLY A 135 -16.47 16.48 -0.69
N ALA A 136 -17.24 15.47 -1.09
CA ALA A 136 -18.68 15.56 -1.29
C ALA A 136 -19.49 14.44 -0.59
N ASP A 137 -18.84 13.34 -0.22
CA ASP A 137 -19.46 12.20 0.46
C ASP A 137 -18.72 11.88 1.78
N PRO A 138 -19.40 11.97 2.94
CA PRO A 138 -18.78 11.69 4.24
C PRO A 138 -18.21 10.28 4.37
N GLY A 139 -18.82 9.28 3.72
CA GLY A 139 -18.32 7.92 3.73
C GLY A 139 -16.99 7.81 2.99
N SER A 140 -16.84 8.54 1.88
CA SER A 140 -15.55 8.62 1.18
C SER A 140 -14.48 9.31 2.03
N THR A 141 -14.82 10.41 2.70
CA THR A 141 -13.90 11.09 3.62
C THR A 141 -13.44 10.15 4.73
N GLU A 142 -14.36 9.42 5.34
CA GLU A 142 -14.06 8.46 6.42
C GLU A 142 -13.18 7.32 5.93
N ILE A 143 -13.45 6.75 4.76
CA ILE A 143 -12.63 5.66 4.19
C ILE A 143 -11.19 6.13 3.93
N VAL A 144 -10.99 7.34 3.39
CA VAL A 144 -9.65 7.90 3.17
C VAL A 144 -8.92 8.10 4.51
N TRP A 145 -9.60 8.60 5.53
CA TRP A 145 -9.02 8.78 6.87
C TRP A 145 -8.64 7.43 7.50
N ARG A 146 -9.53 6.42 7.42
CA ARG A 146 -9.25 5.07 7.93
C ARG A 146 -8.10 4.40 7.16
N ALA A 147 -7.99 4.63 5.85
CA ALA A 147 -6.84 4.17 5.06
C ALA A 147 -5.53 4.79 5.57
N ALA A 148 -5.50 6.10 5.78
CA ALA A 148 -4.32 6.79 6.31
C ALA A 148 -3.94 6.28 7.71
N ALA A 149 -4.94 6.05 8.58
CA ALA A 149 -4.73 5.52 9.92
C ALA A 149 -4.15 4.10 9.89
N ALA A 150 -4.68 3.23 9.02
CA ALA A 150 -4.15 1.88 8.85
C ALA A 150 -2.69 1.90 8.37
N LEU A 151 -2.39 2.68 7.34
CA LEU A 151 -1.03 2.80 6.79
C LEU A 151 -0.04 3.36 7.82
N SER A 152 -0.43 4.40 8.57
CA SER A 152 0.41 4.99 9.62
C SER A 152 0.59 4.05 10.81
N GLY A 153 -0.42 3.23 11.11
CA GLY A 153 -0.32 2.17 12.11
C GLY A 153 0.74 1.13 11.77
N LEU A 154 0.82 0.69 10.50
CA LEU A 154 1.87 -0.21 10.02
C LEU A 154 3.28 0.38 10.25
N VAL A 155 3.44 1.67 9.97
CA VAL A 155 4.70 2.40 10.21
C VAL A 155 5.05 2.40 11.69
N GLY A 156 4.11 2.79 12.56
CA GLY A 156 4.31 2.83 14.00
C GLY A 156 4.69 1.48 14.60
N GLU A 157 4.08 0.39 14.13
CA GLU A 157 4.42 -0.97 14.58
C GLU A 157 5.83 -1.41 14.17
N VAL A 158 6.24 -1.09 12.93
CA VAL A 158 7.61 -1.35 12.46
C VAL A 158 8.61 -0.54 13.28
N GLN A 159 8.37 0.77 13.42
CA GLN A 159 9.23 1.69 14.16
C GLN A 159 9.39 1.27 15.62
N ALA A 160 8.29 0.94 16.31
CA ALA A 160 8.33 0.46 17.68
C ALA A 160 9.11 -0.86 17.82
N SER A 161 8.97 -1.79 16.87
CA SER A 161 9.67 -3.07 16.92
C SER A 161 11.17 -2.98 16.68
N LEU A 162 11.61 -1.97 15.94
CA LEU A 162 13.02 -1.77 15.58
C LEU A 162 13.71 -0.67 16.38
N GLY A 163 12.97 0.18 17.08
CA GLY A 163 13.48 1.38 17.74
C GLY A 163 13.90 2.46 16.74
N LEU A 164 13.05 2.72 15.73
CA LEU A 164 13.30 3.70 14.67
C LEU A 164 12.43 4.95 14.86
N ASP A 165 13.01 6.13 14.64
CA ASP A 165 12.28 7.41 14.70
C ASP A 165 12.07 8.06 13.31
N GLY A 166 12.46 7.34 12.25
CA GLY A 166 12.41 7.81 10.86
C GLY A 166 13.79 7.78 10.17
N PRO A 167 13.88 8.26 8.92
CA PRO A 167 12.78 8.77 8.10
C PRO A 167 11.86 7.64 7.59
N VAL A 168 10.68 8.04 7.10
CA VAL A 168 9.71 7.17 6.44
C VAL A 168 9.67 7.48 4.94
N VAL A 169 10.06 6.51 4.11
CA VAL A 169 10.01 6.61 2.65
C VAL A 169 8.62 6.19 2.17
N LEU A 170 7.87 7.12 1.59
CA LEU A 170 6.56 6.86 1.00
C LEU A 170 6.73 6.38 -0.44
N ALA A 171 6.09 5.27 -0.77
CA ALA A 171 6.12 4.66 -2.09
C ALA A 171 4.77 4.03 -2.47
N GLY A 172 4.66 3.60 -3.72
CA GLY A 172 3.46 2.97 -4.26
C GLY A 172 2.51 3.94 -4.95
N GLY A 173 1.92 3.49 -6.07
CA GLY A 173 1.16 4.36 -6.97
C GLY A 173 -0.07 5.00 -6.33
N LEU A 174 -0.75 4.31 -5.41
CA LEU A 174 -1.90 4.85 -4.71
C LEU A 174 -1.47 6.00 -3.79
N LEU A 175 -0.53 5.74 -2.88
CA LEU A 175 -0.07 6.72 -1.91
C LEU A 175 0.50 7.97 -2.60
N LEU A 176 1.29 7.77 -3.66
CA LEU A 176 1.98 8.86 -4.33
C LEU A 176 1.09 9.68 -5.28
N HIS A 177 -0.04 9.15 -5.76
CA HIS A 177 -0.94 9.88 -6.69
C HIS A 177 -2.25 10.34 -6.03
N GLN A 178 -2.42 10.14 -4.73
CA GLN A 178 -3.60 10.60 -3.98
C GLN A 178 -3.19 11.58 -2.88
N PRO A 179 -3.14 12.90 -3.17
CA PRO A 179 -2.66 13.91 -2.22
C PRO A 179 -3.39 13.90 -0.88
N LEU A 180 -4.70 13.63 -0.86
CA LEU A 180 -5.48 13.52 0.38
C LEU A 180 -4.98 12.38 1.27
N LEU A 181 -4.68 11.22 0.69
CA LEU A 181 -4.14 10.09 1.43
C LEU A 181 -2.72 10.37 1.91
N GLU A 182 -1.86 10.90 1.04
CA GLU A 182 -0.48 11.20 1.40
C GLU A 182 -0.39 12.23 2.53
N THR A 183 -1.14 13.33 2.44
CA THR A 183 -1.15 14.34 3.51
C THR A 183 -1.63 13.75 4.82
N ALA A 184 -2.73 12.99 4.82
CA ALA A 184 -3.23 12.35 6.03
C ALA A 184 -2.23 11.35 6.63
N VAL A 185 -1.55 10.55 5.80
CA VAL A 185 -0.47 9.65 6.25
C VAL A 185 0.68 10.43 6.87
N ARG A 186 1.12 11.53 6.24
CA ARG A 186 2.20 12.38 6.76
C ARG A 186 1.86 13.02 8.09
N GLU A 187 0.62 13.46 8.27
CA GLU A 187 0.16 14.08 9.52
C GLU A 187 0.03 13.05 10.66
N MET A 188 -0.45 11.85 10.34
CA MET A 188 -0.60 10.77 11.32
C MET A 188 0.72 10.07 11.64
N THR A 189 1.64 10.04 10.68
CA THR A 189 3.00 9.52 10.86
C THR A 189 3.83 10.61 11.54
N ASN A 190 4.04 10.49 12.85
CA ASN A 190 4.85 11.42 13.64
C ASN A 190 6.37 11.26 13.39
N ALA A 191 6.78 11.26 12.11
CA ALA A 191 8.16 11.10 11.66
C ALA A 191 8.40 11.81 10.32
N PRO A 192 9.64 12.23 10.02
CA PRO A 192 9.97 12.83 8.72
C PRO A 192 9.65 11.88 7.57
N CYS A 193 8.73 12.30 6.69
CA CYS A 193 8.32 11.51 5.53
C CYS A 193 8.94 12.06 4.23
N VAL A 194 9.52 11.19 3.41
CA VAL A 194 10.09 11.55 2.10
C VAL A 194 9.42 10.72 1.01
N ARG A 195 9.13 11.33 -0.16
CA ARG A 195 8.61 10.56 -1.31
C ARG A 195 9.77 9.83 -1.96
N LEU A 196 9.55 8.59 -2.38
CA LEU A 196 10.48 7.91 -3.26
C LEU A 196 10.41 8.55 -4.65
N GLU A 197 11.52 9.14 -5.11
CA GLU A 197 11.63 9.77 -6.43
C GLU A 197 12.17 8.81 -7.50
N GLN A 198 12.98 7.83 -7.09
CA GLN A 198 13.59 6.86 -7.99
C GLN A 198 12.79 5.56 -8.05
N PRO A 199 12.77 4.87 -9.20
CA PRO A 199 12.17 3.54 -9.28
C PRO A 199 12.80 2.58 -8.26
N PRO A 200 12.02 1.69 -7.58
CA PRO A 200 12.58 0.75 -6.62
C PRO A 200 13.70 -0.14 -7.19
N VAL A 201 13.70 -0.41 -8.49
CA VAL A 201 14.78 -1.19 -9.15
C VAL A 201 16.17 -0.56 -8.99
N GLU A 202 16.26 0.77 -8.85
CA GLU A 202 17.53 1.45 -8.53
C GLU A 202 18.11 1.01 -7.17
N GLY A 203 17.23 0.65 -6.23
CA GLY A 203 17.64 0.08 -4.95
C GLY A 203 18.29 -1.30 -5.10
N ALA A 204 17.88 -2.10 -6.09
CA ALA A 204 18.52 -3.39 -6.35
C ALA A 204 19.96 -3.21 -6.86
N LEU A 205 20.20 -2.20 -7.69
CA LEU A 205 21.56 -1.85 -8.15
C LEU A 205 22.45 -1.43 -6.98
N ARG A 206 21.95 -0.57 -6.09
CA ARG A 206 22.70 -0.12 -4.91
C ARG A 206 23.05 -1.26 -3.96
N LEU A 207 22.09 -2.12 -3.66
CA LEU A 207 22.34 -3.31 -2.82
C LEU A 207 23.35 -4.27 -3.47
N ALA A 208 23.33 -4.40 -4.80
CA ALA A 208 24.32 -5.20 -5.51
C ALA A 208 25.72 -4.58 -5.44
N GLU A 209 25.85 -3.25 -5.57
CA GLU A 209 27.13 -2.54 -5.41
C GLU A 209 27.70 -2.67 -3.99
N GLU A 210 26.86 -2.55 -2.96
CA GLU A 210 27.26 -2.77 -1.56
C GLU A 210 27.79 -4.19 -1.35
N ALA A 211 27.08 -5.19 -1.86
CA ALA A 211 27.48 -6.58 -1.80
C ALA A 211 28.78 -6.88 -2.57
N LEU A 212 29.26 -6.00 -3.45
CA LEU A 212 30.57 -6.13 -4.08
C LEU A 212 31.71 -5.53 -3.25
N ARG A 213 31.40 -4.63 -2.30
CA ARG A 213 32.39 -3.96 -1.44
C ARG A 213 32.73 -4.76 -0.18
N GLU A 214 31.83 -5.65 0.25
CA GLU A 214 32.02 -6.62 1.34
C GLU A 214 32.82 -7.86 0.91
#